data_AF-A0A812MDH7-F1
#
_entry.id   AF-A0A812MDH7-F1
#
_cell.length_a   1.000
_cell.length_b   1.000
_cell.length_c   1.000
_cell.angle_alpha   90.00
_cell.angle_beta   90.00
_cell.angle_gamma   90.00
#
_symmetry.space_group_name_H-M   'P 1'
#
loop_
_entity.id
_entity.type
_entity.pdbx_description
1 polymer ?
#
loop_
_entity_poly.entity_id
_entity_poly.type
_entity_poly.pdbx_seq_one_letter_code
_entity_poly.pdbx_strand_id
1 'polypeptide(L)'
;MVRPRGEPPGATPPRPRGSDSLPQPEMLRNSSVRGSKIEASLFQNLRAVQVSFALCRKGHGVLEACVQKGSGRRLRDSTRGLHAPKCAMPQTKAKFLVDLTAVPAGWPLATVIDAFARLADCGPDRALQAVSRRLVELWASQPAEAEAWLSRCRGRFAKELAGKATRQEELGEALLRHGAAEYGEYPGWCGWRFSEAGFQREEPCGSAAERGRWAVVYLQFSRTRTRCRELAERLAAAESQETARKRQKLEEETERRRLEAELQKAQEEECRELRNRLAAAEAEVSGKTAELQAAQSESAKCKEQCEELATRAAAAESAVAKMRQELLEVQASQGESGQPVAKAVLRDRCEQLQQQLAKAQGQMQVCWEEKGMQKQRIRELEHQLFEATQRNSFLPSGATVARQLGDGSDSSVLSNASWFTVSRGTVKPHCFMTDAVFKRRSYGADSFLMGRDLQKGSQVVAGDDVTILEVAKTPEICEASEVVELRAGDAVLQVTSDHLVKTGEPDESVYRAAGQLQVGDHVMLDSGEAAALTSVATRRMDRQVLKIQFEPDLPVAVFSRPTCILSLGHKRKPPIRRGGRGAKVPRSADDGLDRASIPDTINDYMD
;
A
#
# COMPACT_ATOMS: atom_id res chain seq x y z
N MET A 1 -40.55 -70.39 -1.38
CA MET A 1 -39.07 -70.49 -1.42
C MET A 1 -38.54 -70.14 -0.04
N VAL A 2 -37.86 -71.10 0.56
CA VAL A 2 -37.49 -71.15 1.98
C VAL A 2 -36.29 -70.24 2.26
N ARG A 3 -36.41 -69.36 3.26
CA ARG A 3 -35.28 -68.65 3.88
C ARG A 3 -34.80 -69.44 5.09
N PRO A 4 -33.48 -69.60 5.31
CA PRO A 4 -32.97 -69.92 6.62
C PRO A 4 -32.46 -68.67 7.35
N ARG A 5 -32.92 -68.55 8.61
CA ARG A 5 -32.21 -67.94 9.76
C ARG A 5 -30.89 -68.70 9.95
N GLY A 6 -29.78 -68.21 10.47
CA GLY A 6 -29.40 -67.00 11.21
C GLY A 6 -28.19 -67.38 12.06
N GLU A 7 -27.23 -66.48 12.33
CA GLU A 7 -26.21 -66.66 13.38
C GLU A 7 -25.77 -65.31 13.99
N PRO A 8 -25.40 -65.27 15.28
CA PRO A 8 -25.22 -64.05 16.08
C PRO A 8 -23.75 -63.56 16.21
N PRO A 9 -23.51 -62.36 16.79
CA PRO A 9 -22.19 -61.73 16.82
C PRO A 9 -21.41 -62.05 18.10
N GLY A 10 -20.09 -62.28 17.99
CA GLY A 10 -19.23 -62.30 19.17
C GLY A 10 -17.85 -62.92 18.95
N ALA A 11 -16.86 -62.12 18.55
CA ALA A 11 -15.45 -62.41 18.81
C ALA A 11 -14.62 -61.12 18.71
N THR A 12 -14.23 -60.57 19.86
CA THR A 12 -13.18 -59.55 20.02
C THR A 12 -11.82 -60.14 19.63
N PRO A 13 -11.02 -59.48 18.78
CA PRO A 13 -9.67 -59.95 18.48
C PRO A 13 -8.68 -59.66 19.61
N PRO A 14 -7.65 -60.50 19.81
CA PRO A 14 -6.67 -60.36 20.88
C PRO A 14 -5.65 -59.24 20.59
N ARG A 15 -5.25 -58.53 21.64
CA ARG A 15 -4.13 -57.59 21.62
C ARG A 15 -2.80 -58.31 21.38
N PRO A 16 -1.92 -57.84 20.47
CA PRO A 16 -0.56 -58.31 20.41
C PRO A 16 0.29 -57.66 21.52
N ARG A 17 1.03 -58.49 22.26
CA ARG A 17 2.14 -58.11 23.15
C ARG A 17 3.46 -58.31 22.42
N GLY A 18 4.36 -57.33 22.58
CA GLY A 18 5.79 -57.42 22.28
C GLY A 18 6.07 -57.48 20.78
N SER A 19 7.09 -56.87 20.24
CA SER A 19 8.34 -56.30 20.75
C SER A 19 8.89 -55.50 19.57
N ASP A 20 9.66 -54.45 19.83
CA ASP A 20 10.97 -54.26 19.18
C ASP A 20 11.49 -52.85 19.45
N SER A 21 12.63 -52.85 20.12
CA SER A 21 13.53 -51.74 20.34
C SER A 21 13.98 -51.18 18.99
N LEU A 22 13.65 -49.91 18.72
CA LEU A 22 14.26 -49.14 17.65
C LEU A 22 15.17 -48.05 18.24
N PRO A 23 16.35 -47.82 17.64
CA PRO A 23 17.32 -46.85 18.14
C PRO A 23 16.87 -45.41 17.82
N GLN A 24 17.19 -44.50 18.73
CA GLN A 24 17.04 -43.06 18.52
C GLN A 24 17.95 -42.58 17.37
N PRO A 25 17.49 -41.67 16.49
CA PRO A 25 18.38 -40.94 15.62
C PRO A 25 18.98 -39.73 16.35
N GLU A 26 20.31 -39.71 16.42
CA GLU A 26 21.12 -38.60 16.85
C GLU A 26 20.79 -37.32 16.06
N MET A 27 20.57 -36.23 16.81
CA MET A 27 20.45 -34.89 16.27
C MET A 27 21.82 -34.36 15.85
N LEU A 28 22.11 -34.43 14.55
CA LEU A 28 23.20 -33.65 13.95
C LEU A 28 22.73 -32.19 13.77
N ARG A 29 23.13 -31.36 14.74
CA ARG A 29 23.26 -29.90 14.58
C ARG A 29 24.29 -29.61 13.49
N ASN A 30 23.89 -28.95 12.42
CA ASN A 30 24.78 -28.18 11.54
C ASN A 30 23.99 -27.07 10.85
N SER A 31 23.71 -25.98 11.58
CA SER A 31 23.30 -24.71 10.99
C SER A 31 24.54 -23.81 10.83
N SER A 32 25.02 -23.75 9.60
CA SER A 32 26.08 -22.85 9.15
C SER A 32 25.56 -21.42 9.12
N VAL A 33 26.24 -20.54 9.85
CA VAL A 33 26.06 -19.09 9.88
C VAL A 33 26.53 -18.49 8.55
N ARG A 34 25.60 -17.93 7.76
CA ARG A 34 25.90 -16.88 6.77
C ARG A 34 24.78 -15.84 6.79
N GLY A 35 24.99 -14.79 7.58
CA GLY A 35 24.11 -13.64 7.65
C GLY A 35 24.89 -12.42 8.12
N SER A 36 25.73 -11.85 7.27
CA SER A 36 26.38 -10.56 7.54
C SER A 36 26.65 -9.84 6.22
N LYS A 37 25.66 -9.11 5.70
CA LYS A 37 25.87 -8.08 4.66
C LYS A 37 24.76 -7.03 4.54
N ILE A 38 23.77 -6.99 5.44
CA ILE A 38 22.66 -6.01 5.37
C ILE A 38 22.86 -4.81 6.32
N GLU A 39 23.73 -4.91 7.34
CA GLU A 39 23.91 -3.80 8.31
C GLU A 39 24.80 -2.64 7.81
N ALA A 40 25.57 -2.81 6.74
CA ALA A 40 26.45 -1.75 6.24
C ALA A 40 25.71 -0.65 5.45
N SER A 41 24.48 -0.91 4.98
CA SER A 41 23.71 0.06 4.17
C SER A 41 22.89 1.04 5.03
N LEU A 42 22.63 0.73 6.31
CA LEU A 42 21.85 1.58 7.21
C LEU A 42 22.70 2.69 7.85
N PHE A 43 24.01 2.52 7.94
CA PHE A 43 24.91 3.54 8.51
C PHE A 43 25.29 4.66 7.54
N GLN A 44 25.15 4.48 6.22
CA GLN A 44 25.40 5.55 5.25
C GLN A 44 24.23 6.55 5.13
N ASN A 45 22.99 6.11 5.35
CA ASN A 45 21.81 7.00 5.25
C ASN A 45 21.64 7.94 6.46
N LEU A 46 22.19 7.60 7.63
CA LEU A 46 22.16 8.47 8.82
C LEU A 46 23.15 9.65 8.75
N ARG A 47 24.20 9.57 7.93
CA ARG A 47 25.11 10.72 7.70
C ARG A 47 24.55 11.74 6.70
N ALA A 48 23.68 11.35 5.78
CA ALA A 48 23.06 12.27 4.81
C ALA A 48 22.01 13.19 5.46
N VAL A 49 21.32 12.72 6.51
CA VAL A 49 20.32 13.50 7.26
C VAL A 49 20.97 14.54 8.19
N GLN A 50 22.17 14.27 8.72
CA GLN A 50 22.89 15.24 9.57
C GLN A 50 23.51 16.41 8.78
N VAL A 51 23.86 16.23 7.50
CA VAL A 51 24.39 17.32 6.66
C VAL A 51 23.30 18.30 6.22
N SER A 52 22.06 17.82 6.07
CA SER A 52 20.91 18.66 5.66
C SER A 52 20.45 19.62 6.76
N PHE A 53 20.61 19.25 8.04
CA PHE A 53 20.28 20.14 9.17
C PHE A 53 21.33 21.26 9.42
N ALA A 54 22.55 21.09 8.91
CA ALA A 54 23.62 22.09 9.04
C ALA A 54 23.56 23.20 7.97
N LEU A 55 22.88 22.97 6.84
CA LEU A 55 22.76 23.94 5.75
C LEU A 55 21.55 24.90 5.91
N CYS A 56 20.54 24.53 6.70
CA CYS A 56 19.37 25.39 6.93
C CYS A 56 19.63 26.53 7.95
N ARG A 57 20.79 26.55 8.62
CA ARG A 57 21.12 27.54 9.67
C ARG A 57 21.95 28.74 9.19
N LYS A 58 22.24 28.84 7.88
CA LYS A 58 23.06 29.91 7.28
C LYS A 58 22.29 30.92 6.40
N GLY A 59 20.95 30.90 6.43
CA GLY A 59 20.11 31.71 5.54
C GLY A 59 19.35 32.89 6.18
N HIS A 60 19.73 33.35 7.38
CA HIS A 60 19.10 34.54 7.98
C HIS A 60 20.15 35.63 8.20
N GLY A 61 20.27 36.52 7.22
CA GLY A 61 21.12 37.70 7.37
C GLY A 61 21.18 38.55 6.11
N VAL A 62 20.06 39.11 5.65
CA VAL A 62 19.99 40.36 4.87
C VAL A 62 18.56 40.89 4.98
N LEU A 63 18.35 41.99 5.72
CA LEU A 63 17.32 43.02 5.45
C LEU A 63 17.45 44.13 6.51
N GLU A 64 18.50 44.93 6.35
CA GLU A 64 18.57 46.28 6.91
C GLU A 64 18.96 47.23 5.75
N ALA A 65 18.41 48.44 5.79
CA ALA A 65 18.69 49.59 4.92
C ALA A 65 18.03 49.64 3.53
N CYS A 66 16.92 50.37 3.44
CA CYS A 66 16.65 51.36 2.38
C CYS A 66 15.46 52.24 2.79
N VAL A 67 15.69 53.50 3.17
CA VAL A 67 15.01 54.70 2.65
C VAL A 67 15.76 55.92 3.20
N GLN A 68 16.55 56.56 2.35
CA GLN A 68 17.09 57.91 2.55
C GLN A 68 16.41 58.87 1.59
N LYS A 69 16.07 60.05 2.12
CA LYS A 69 16.11 61.39 1.50
C LYS A 69 15.19 61.72 0.32
N GLY A 70 14.37 62.75 0.54
CA GLY A 70 13.79 63.60 -0.50
C GLY A 70 13.31 64.94 0.05
N SER A 71 14.12 66.00 -0.15
CA SER A 71 13.82 67.45 -0.28
C SER A 71 12.43 67.96 0.17
N GLY A 72 12.27 69.02 0.97
CA GLY A 72 13.02 70.28 0.96
C GLY A 72 12.45 71.29 -0.05
N ARG A 73 11.41 72.05 0.31
CA ARG A 73 11.06 73.35 -0.29
C ARG A 73 10.61 74.34 0.79
N ARG A 74 11.23 75.52 0.78
CA ARG A 74 10.98 76.73 1.58
C ARG A 74 10.18 77.76 0.76
N LEU A 75 9.74 78.80 1.47
CA LEU A 75 9.16 80.11 1.07
C LEU A 75 7.64 80.07 0.82
N ARG A 76 6.80 80.98 1.32
CA ARG A 76 6.98 82.27 2.03
C ARG A 76 5.71 82.62 2.82
N ASP A 77 5.90 83.42 3.87
CA ASP A 77 5.03 84.42 4.54
C ASP A 77 3.54 84.53 4.18
N SER A 78 2.67 84.52 5.19
CA SER A 78 1.74 85.65 5.43
C SER A 78 1.14 85.60 6.84
N THR A 79 1.24 86.72 7.53
CA THR A 79 0.72 87.02 8.87
C THR A 79 -0.78 87.33 8.83
N ARG A 80 -1.52 86.86 9.85
CA ARG A 80 -2.68 87.48 10.56
C ARG A 80 -3.77 86.46 10.87
N GLY A 81 -4.26 86.49 12.11
CA GLY A 81 -5.56 85.91 12.47
C GLY A 81 -5.58 85.25 13.83
N LEU A 82 -5.66 86.07 14.88
CA LEU A 82 -6.03 85.68 16.24
C LEU A 82 -7.37 84.93 16.23
N HIS A 83 -7.40 83.67 16.66
CA HIS A 83 -8.56 83.06 17.32
C HIS A 83 -8.11 81.92 18.23
N ALA A 84 -8.44 82.04 19.51
CA ALA A 84 -8.25 81.03 20.55
C ALA A 84 -9.06 79.76 20.25
N PRO A 85 -8.51 78.55 20.46
CA PRO A 85 -9.32 77.36 20.58
C PRO A 85 -9.76 77.17 22.04
N LYS A 86 -11.09 77.13 22.19
CA LYS A 86 -11.84 76.75 23.39
C LYS A 86 -11.32 75.44 23.98
N CYS A 87 -11.29 75.40 25.31
CA CYS A 87 -11.09 74.21 26.13
C CYS A 87 -11.89 73.01 25.61
N ALA A 88 -11.20 71.91 25.32
CA ALA A 88 -11.83 70.61 25.14
C ALA A 88 -12.33 70.10 26.49
N MET A 89 -13.62 69.77 26.55
CA MET A 89 -14.30 69.14 27.69
C MET A 89 -13.68 67.76 28.00
N PRO A 90 -13.74 67.29 29.26
CA PRO A 90 -13.24 65.97 29.63
C PRO A 90 -14.04 64.89 28.89
N GLN A 91 -13.35 64.03 28.15
CA GLN A 91 -13.96 62.78 27.70
C GLN A 91 -14.46 62.04 28.95
N THR A 92 -15.72 61.61 28.93
CA THR A 92 -16.25 60.78 30.01
C THR A 92 -15.38 59.54 30.15
N LYS A 93 -15.07 59.15 31.39
CA LYS A 93 -14.23 57.97 31.73
C LYS A 93 -14.66 56.70 30.97
N ALA A 94 -15.94 56.60 30.62
CA ALA A 94 -16.51 55.55 29.78
C ALA A 94 -16.00 55.56 28.33
N LYS A 95 -15.82 56.72 27.69
CA LYS A 95 -15.33 56.81 26.31
C LYS A 95 -13.84 56.44 26.21
N PHE A 96 -13.04 56.90 27.18
CA PHE A 96 -11.64 56.52 27.31
C PHE A 96 -11.45 55.00 27.51
N LEU A 97 -12.35 54.36 28.29
CA LEU A 97 -12.33 52.91 28.48
C LEU A 97 -12.79 52.13 27.24
N VAL A 98 -13.78 52.64 26.50
CA VAL A 98 -14.21 52.03 25.23
C VAL A 98 -13.09 52.08 24.20
N ASP A 99 -12.40 53.22 24.08
CA ASP A 99 -11.28 53.40 23.16
C ASP A 99 -10.06 52.54 23.56
N LEU A 100 -9.86 52.24 24.85
CA LEU A 100 -8.85 51.31 25.34
C LEU A 100 -9.20 49.82 25.11
N THR A 101 -10.49 49.48 25.06
CA THR A 101 -10.94 48.10 24.79
C THR A 101 -11.05 47.77 23.30
N ALA A 102 -11.00 48.78 22.43
CA ALA A 102 -10.99 48.61 20.97
C ALA A 102 -9.58 48.28 20.48
N VAL A 103 -9.15 47.04 20.69
CA VAL A 103 -7.86 46.54 20.18
C VAL A 103 -7.98 46.26 18.67
N PRO A 104 -7.21 46.93 17.79
CA PRO A 104 -7.31 46.72 16.35
C PRO A 104 -6.98 45.27 15.93
N ALA A 105 -7.68 44.77 14.91
CA ALA A 105 -7.32 43.52 14.27
C ALA A 105 -5.90 43.63 13.68
N GLY A 106 -5.00 42.71 14.07
CA GLY A 106 -3.59 42.70 13.62
C GLY A 106 -2.56 43.03 14.71
N TRP A 107 -2.98 43.33 15.93
CA TRP A 107 -2.03 43.47 17.04
C TRP A 107 -1.49 42.11 17.49
N PRO A 108 -0.15 41.94 17.67
CA PRO A 108 0.43 40.74 18.25
C PRO A 108 -0.15 40.46 19.64
N LEU A 109 -0.43 39.19 19.97
CA LEU A 109 -1.06 38.79 21.23
C LEU A 109 -0.32 39.32 22.47
N ALA A 110 1.00 39.47 22.40
CA ALA A 110 1.81 40.06 23.47
C ALA A 110 1.44 41.54 23.76
N THR A 111 1.20 42.34 22.72
CA THR A 111 0.81 43.76 22.85
C THR A 111 -0.60 43.90 23.42
N VAL A 112 -1.48 42.97 23.07
CA VAL A 112 -2.83 42.88 23.63
C VAL A 112 -2.76 42.61 25.14
N ILE A 113 -1.91 41.66 25.56
CA ILE A 113 -1.70 41.33 26.98
C ILE A 113 -1.10 42.50 27.77
N ASP A 114 -0.12 43.22 27.22
CA ASP A 114 0.47 44.42 27.87
C ASP A 114 -0.55 45.55 28.03
N ALA A 115 -1.44 45.74 27.05
CA ALA A 115 -2.55 46.70 27.16
C ALA A 115 -3.55 46.28 28.25
N PHE A 116 -3.79 44.97 28.42
CA PHE A 116 -4.69 44.44 29.46
C PHE A 116 -4.09 44.47 30.86
N ALA A 117 -2.78 44.28 31.03
CA ALA A 117 -2.11 44.44 32.32
C ALA A 117 -2.32 45.85 32.89
N ARG A 118 -2.35 46.86 32.01
CA ARG A 118 -2.68 48.27 32.36
C ARG A 118 -4.16 48.52 32.63
N LEU A 119 -5.06 47.66 32.14
CA LEU A 119 -6.51 47.75 32.36
C LEU A 119 -6.98 46.99 33.61
N ALA A 120 -6.22 46.01 34.10
CA ALA A 120 -6.53 45.30 35.34
C ALA A 120 -6.60 46.25 36.55
N ASP A 121 -5.87 47.35 36.53
CA ASP A 121 -5.94 48.44 37.52
C ASP A 121 -7.31 49.15 37.57
N CYS A 122 -8.17 48.94 36.56
CA CYS A 122 -9.49 49.56 36.44
C CYS A 122 -10.66 48.61 36.79
N GLY A 123 -10.39 47.34 37.15
CA GLY A 123 -11.39 46.38 37.62
C GLY A 123 -11.25 44.97 36.99
N PRO A 124 -11.10 43.90 37.80
CA PRO A 124 -10.68 42.57 37.31
C PRO A 124 -11.72 41.84 36.45
N ASP A 125 -13.02 41.97 36.76
CA ASP A 125 -14.06 41.17 36.10
C ASP A 125 -14.27 41.53 34.63
N ARG A 126 -14.14 42.82 34.28
CA ARG A 126 -14.28 43.29 32.89
C ARG A 126 -13.05 42.97 32.05
N ALA A 127 -11.86 43.01 32.64
CA ALA A 127 -10.62 42.61 31.98
C ALA A 127 -10.66 41.11 31.63
N LEU A 128 -11.13 40.26 32.57
CA LEU A 128 -11.25 38.83 32.35
C LEU A 128 -12.22 38.49 31.20
N GLN A 129 -13.41 39.10 31.18
CA GLN A 129 -14.38 38.89 30.09
C GLN A 129 -13.83 39.29 28.71
N ALA A 130 -13.11 40.41 28.62
CA ALA A 130 -12.52 40.88 27.36
C ALA A 130 -11.43 39.92 26.85
N VAL A 131 -10.59 39.40 27.74
CA VAL A 131 -9.55 38.41 27.42
C VAL A 131 -10.17 37.09 26.98
N SER A 132 -11.19 36.58 27.69
CA SER A 132 -11.88 35.34 27.31
C SER A 132 -12.50 35.45 25.93
N ARG A 133 -13.14 36.59 25.61
CA ARG A 133 -13.76 36.79 24.29
C ARG A 133 -12.72 36.86 23.17
N ARG A 134 -11.59 37.54 23.40
CA ARG A 134 -10.54 37.66 22.38
C ARG A 134 -9.78 36.34 22.17
N LEU A 135 -9.53 35.56 23.22
CA LEU A 135 -8.93 34.23 23.09
C LEU A 135 -9.80 33.28 22.24
N VAL A 136 -11.13 33.40 22.35
CA VAL A 136 -12.07 32.65 21.51
C VAL A 136 -11.95 33.08 20.04
N GLU A 137 -11.89 34.39 19.76
CA GLU A 137 -11.69 34.90 18.40
C GLU A 137 -10.33 34.52 17.80
N LEU A 138 -9.28 34.50 18.63
CA LEU A 138 -7.93 34.13 18.21
C LEU A 138 -7.82 32.63 17.94
N TRP A 139 -8.50 31.79 18.72
CA TRP A 139 -8.62 30.37 18.44
C TRP A 139 -9.35 30.09 17.12
N ALA A 140 -10.37 30.89 16.81
CA ALA A 140 -11.13 30.75 15.57
C ALA A 140 -10.36 31.23 14.33
N SER A 141 -9.52 32.26 14.47
CA SER A 141 -8.81 32.88 13.34
C SER A 141 -7.37 32.40 13.17
N GLN A 142 -6.67 32.05 14.26
CA GLN A 142 -5.23 31.75 14.29
C GLN A 142 -4.90 30.66 15.35
N PRO A 143 -5.35 29.41 15.15
CA PRO A 143 -5.23 28.33 16.15
C PRO A 143 -3.77 28.01 16.53
N ALA A 144 -2.83 28.10 15.59
CA ALA A 144 -1.41 27.83 15.85
C ALA A 144 -0.78 28.83 16.84
N GLU A 145 -1.18 30.11 16.81
CA GLU A 145 -0.66 31.12 17.74
C GLU A 145 -1.28 30.94 19.14
N ALA A 146 -2.57 30.60 19.19
CA ALA A 146 -3.26 30.28 20.44
C ALA A 146 -2.64 29.04 21.14
N GLU A 147 -2.30 28.00 20.37
CA GLU A 147 -1.68 26.78 20.89
C GLU A 147 -0.21 26.98 21.32
N ALA A 148 0.53 27.82 20.60
CA ALA A 148 1.87 28.25 20.99
C ALA A 148 1.87 29.06 22.30
N TRP A 149 0.86 29.90 22.51
CA TRP A 149 0.68 30.65 23.75
C TRP A 149 0.30 29.73 24.92
N LEU A 150 -0.68 28.83 24.74
CA LEU A 150 -1.05 27.85 25.77
C LEU A 150 0.14 26.97 26.17
N SER A 151 0.97 26.57 25.20
CA SER A 151 2.20 25.82 25.46
C SER A 151 3.23 26.62 26.26
N ARG A 152 3.36 27.94 26.02
CA ARG A 152 4.21 28.82 26.84
C ARG A 152 3.68 29.00 28.25
N CYS A 153 2.37 29.16 28.43
CA CYS A 153 1.73 29.26 29.75
C CYS A 153 1.93 27.97 30.53
N ARG A 154 1.62 26.81 29.92
CA ARG A 154 1.87 25.49 30.51
C ARG A 154 3.35 25.33 30.88
N GLY A 155 4.27 25.77 30.02
CA GLY A 155 5.71 25.73 30.29
C GLY A 155 6.18 26.64 31.44
N ARG A 156 5.57 27.82 31.62
CA ARG A 156 5.85 28.70 32.77
C ARG A 156 5.29 28.14 34.06
N PHE A 157 4.01 27.75 34.08
CA PHE A 157 3.38 27.15 35.25
C PHE A 157 3.99 25.80 35.63
N ALA A 158 4.37 24.97 34.66
CA ALA A 158 5.08 23.72 34.93
C ALA A 158 6.47 23.97 35.51
N LYS A 159 7.20 25.02 35.09
CA LYS A 159 8.50 25.39 35.70
C LYS A 159 8.34 25.97 37.11
N GLU A 160 7.26 26.71 37.35
CA GLU A 160 6.93 27.30 38.65
C GLU A 160 6.46 26.23 39.65
N LEU A 161 5.69 25.24 39.19
CA LEU A 161 5.25 24.09 39.98
C LEU A 161 6.33 23.02 40.16
N ALA A 162 7.13 22.73 39.13
CA ALA A 162 8.20 21.73 39.19
C ALA A 162 9.42 22.18 40.02
N GLY A 163 9.53 23.48 40.32
CA GLY A 163 10.62 24.02 41.14
C GLY A 163 10.35 24.06 42.64
N LYS A 164 9.09 23.97 43.10
CA LYS A 164 8.73 24.35 44.48
C LYS A 164 7.68 23.51 45.20
N ALA A 165 7.09 22.49 44.57
CA ALA A 165 6.13 21.64 45.25
C ALA A 165 6.46 20.16 45.00
N THR A 166 7.36 19.63 45.83
CA THR A 166 7.56 18.17 45.88
C THR A 166 7.04 17.54 47.16
N ARG A 167 6.50 18.34 48.11
CA ARG A 167 5.82 17.81 49.29
C ARG A 167 4.43 18.43 49.48
N GLN A 168 3.50 17.57 49.86
CA GLN A 168 2.08 17.85 50.16
C GLN A 168 1.88 19.03 51.14
N GLU A 169 2.85 19.25 52.02
CA GLU A 169 2.90 20.36 53.00
C GLU A 169 3.14 21.73 52.33
N GLU A 170 3.91 21.78 51.24
CA GLU A 170 4.27 23.01 50.52
C GLU A 170 3.11 23.51 49.64
N LEU A 171 2.32 22.59 49.07
CA LEU A 171 1.10 22.94 48.32
C LEU A 171 -0.01 23.45 49.25
N GLY A 172 -0.14 22.85 50.45
CA GLY A 172 -1.03 23.33 51.51
C GLY A 172 -0.62 24.71 52.00
N GLU A 173 0.68 24.96 52.17
CA GLU A 173 1.22 26.27 52.55
C GLU A 173 1.07 27.30 51.41
N ALA A 174 1.25 26.92 50.15
CA ALA A 174 1.03 27.79 49.00
C ALA A 174 -0.45 28.20 48.85
N LEU A 175 -1.40 27.26 49.03
CA LEU A 175 -2.83 27.55 49.03
C LEU A 175 -3.27 28.38 50.25
N LEU A 176 -2.65 28.18 51.42
CA LEU A 176 -2.84 29.04 52.59
C LEU A 176 -2.31 30.47 52.35
N ARG A 177 -1.15 30.61 51.69
CA ARG A 177 -0.59 31.91 51.31
C ARG A 177 -1.46 32.62 50.27
N HIS A 178 -2.04 31.89 49.32
CA HIS A 178 -2.93 32.46 48.32
C HIS A 178 -4.30 32.84 48.90
N GLY A 179 -4.87 32.01 49.78
CA GLY A 179 -6.12 32.31 50.48
C GLY A 179 -5.97 33.45 51.50
N ALA A 180 -4.80 33.62 52.11
CA ALA A 180 -4.49 34.77 52.97
C ALA A 180 -4.30 36.07 52.16
N ALA A 181 -3.82 35.98 50.91
CA ALA A 181 -3.72 37.11 49.99
C ALA A 181 -5.09 37.57 49.45
N GLU A 182 -6.06 36.66 49.30
CA GLU A 182 -7.45 37.00 48.96
C GLU A 182 -8.26 37.56 50.15
N TYR A 183 -7.82 37.33 51.40
CA TYR A 183 -8.50 37.82 52.60
C TYR A 183 -8.25 39.32 52.90
N GLY A 184 -8.18 40.15 51.85
CA GLY A 184 -8.15 41.61 51.92
C GLY A 184 -9.53 42.25 52.09
N GLU A 185 -10.58 41.47 52.36
CA GLU A 185 -11.98 41.95 52.42
C GLU A 185 -12.47 42.43 53.80
N TYR A 186 -11.61 42.48 54.83
CA TYR A 186 -11.99 43.12 56.10
C TYR A 186 -11.50 44.58 56.15
N PRO A 187 -12.40 45.58 56.04
CA PRO A 187 -12.03 46.99 56.13
C PRO A 187 -11.64 47.31 57.57
N GLY A 188 -10.33 47.28 57.85
CA GLY A 188 -9.77 47.56 59.17
C GLY A 188 -8.36 47.05 59.42
N TRP A 189 -7.84 46.16 58.57
CA TRP A 189 -6.47 45.62 58.69
C TRP A 189 -5.56 46.13 57.56
N CYS A 190 -5.40 47.45 57.47
CA CYS A 190 -4.60 48.14 56.44
C CYS A 190 -3.08 48.11 56.67
N GLY A 191 -2.53 47.02 57.24
CA GLY A 191 -1.09 46.91 57.50
C GLY A 191 -0.28 46.20 56.41
N TRP A 192 -0.91 45.36 55.60
CA TRP A 192 -0.18 44.45 54.71
C TRP A 192 -0.63 44.60 53.26
N ARG A 193 -0.17 45.67 52.62
CA ARG A 193 -0.12 45.70 51.16
C ARG A 193 1.03 44.78 50.73
N PHE A 194 0.70 43.67 50.08
CA PHE A 194 1.68 42.97 49.26
C PHE A 194 2.13 43.94 48.17
N SER A 195 3.38 44.42 48.25
CA SER A 195 3.98 45.08 47.09
C SER A 195 4.33 44.01 46.07
N GLU A 196 4.09 44.28 44.80
CA GLU A 196 4.49 43.45 43.65
C GLU A 196 5.98 43.05 43.71
N ALA A 197 6.81 43.92 44.31
CA ALA A 197 8.22 43.68 44.59
C ALA A 197 8.49 42.57 45.62
N GLY A 198 7.57 42.29 46.54
CA GLY A 198 7.66 41.18 47.50
C GLY A 198 7.30 39.82 46.90
N PHE A 199 6.39 39.80 45.91
CA PHE A 199 6.00 38.57 45.20
C PHE A 199 7.13 38.06 44.29
N GLN A 200 7.91 38.97 43.68
CA GLN A 200 9.02 38.61 42.80
C GLN A 200 10.31 38.19 43.54
N ARG A 201 10.43 38.42 44.85
CA ARG A 201 11.67 38.16 45.61
C ARG A 201 11.72 36.81 46.34
N GLU A 202 10.67 36.00 46.26
CA GLU A 202 10.61 34.66 46.86
C GLU A 202 10.88 34.56 48.38
N GLU A 203 11.04 35.66 49.11
CA GLU A 203 11.24 35.65 50.55
C GLU A 203 9.93 35.99 51.28
N PRO A 204 9.25 34.99 51.88
CA PRO A 204 8.06 35.25 52.68
C PRO A 204 8.43 36.14 53.87
N CYS A 205 7.73 37.27 54.03
CA CYS A 205 8.00 38.22 55.10
C CYS A 205 7.88 37.55 56.49
N GLY A 206 8.89 37.76 57.34
CA GLY A 206 8.99 37.21 58.69
C GLY A 206 9.94 36.01 58.82
N SER A 207 10.36 35.69 60.04
CA SER A 207 11.15 34.48 60.32
C SER A 207 10.29 33.22 60.21
N ALA A 208 10.90 32.05 59.96
CA ALA A 208 10.17 30.77 59.97
C ALA A 208 9.43 30.52 61.29
N ALA A 209 9.99 31.01 62.41
CA ALA A 209 9.37 30.95 63.73
C ALA A 209 8.11 31.84 63.82
N GLU A 210 8.11 33.03 63.21
CA GLU A 210 6.94 33.90 63.16
C GLU A 210 5.82 33.30 62.31
N ARG A 211 6.17 32.71 61.16
CA ARG A 211 5.20 31.98 60.33
C ARG A 211 4.59 30.81 61.09
N GLY A 212 5.40 30.04 61.82
CA GLY A 212 4.91 28.96 62.69
C GLY A 212 3.94 29.46 63.77
N ARG A 213 4.24 30.60 64.42
CA ARG A 213 3.35 31.20 65.42
C ARG A 213 2.00 31.62 64.84
N TRP A 214 1.99 32.26 63.67
CA TRP A 214 0.76 32.69 63.01
C TRP A 214 -0.07 31.53 62.46
N ALA A 215 0.58 30.47 61.95
CA ALA A 215 -0.11 29.25 61.56
C ALA A 215 -0.84 28.60 62.76
N VAL A 216 -0.23 28.60 63.94
CA VAL A 216 -0.87 28.12 65.18
C VAL A 216 -2.09 28.97 65.54
N VAL A 217 -2.01 30.30 65.47
CA VAL A 217 -3.15 31.20 65.74
C VAL A 217 -4.26 31.01 64.70
N TYR A 218 -3.90 30.85 63.43
CA TYR A 218 -4.87 30.64 62.34
C TYR A 218 -5.61 29.30 62.48
N LEU A 219 -4.93 28.26 62.99
CA LEU A 219 -5.52 26.95 63.27
C LEU A 219 -6.31 26.88 64.59
N GLN A 220 -6.22 27.88 65.46
CA GLN A 220 -7.07 27.98 66.67
C GLN A 220 -8.54 28.30 66.33
N PHE A 221 -8.82 28.87 65.16
CA PHE A 221 -10.18 29.09 64.70
C PHE A 221 -10.84 27.76 64.30
N SER A 222 -11.90 27.37 65.00
CA SER A 222 -12.62 26.11 64.80
C SER A 222 -13.08 25.91 63.35
N ARG A 223 -13.57 26.97 62.70
CA ARG A 223 -13.99 26.98 61.29
C ARG A 223 -12.84 26.65 60.34
N THR A 224 -11.66 27.19 60.59
CA THR A 224 -10.45 26.92 59.80
C THR A 224 -10.03 25.46 59.96
N ARG A 225 -10.01 24.93 61.19
CA ARG A 225 -9.67 23.53 61.45
C ARG A 225 -10.62 22.55 60.75
N THR A 226 -11.93 22.82 60.77
CA THR A 226 -12.93 21.99 60.06
C THR A 226 -12.68 22.01 58.56
N ARG A 227 -12.48 23.20 57.96
CA ARG A 227 -12.20 23.33 56.52
C ARG A 227 -10.90 22.65 56.11
N CYS A 228 -9.84 22.74 56.91
CA CYS A 228 -8.59 22.04 56.67
C CYS A 228 -8.77 20.51 56.70
N ARG A 229 -9.56 19.99 57.64
CA ARG A 229 -9.90 18.56 57.69
C ARG A 229 -10.68 18.12 56.44
N GLU A 230 -11.70 18.88 56.06
CA GLU A 230 -12.52 18.62 54.88
C GLU A 230 -11.68 18.60 53.59
N LEU A 231 -10.73 19.54 53.47
CA LEU A 231 -9.79 19.57 52.34
C LEU A 231 -8.84 18.37 52.36
N ALA A 232 -8.33 17.98 53.53
CA ALA A 232 -7.48 16.80 53.66
C ALA A 232 -8.23 15.51 53.28
N GLU A 233 -9.49 15.36 53.71
CA GLU A 233 -10.36 14.23 53.34
C GLU A 233 -10.64 14.21 51.84
N ARG A 234 -10.91 15.37 51.23
CA ARG A 234 -11.11 15.49 49.77
C ARG A 234 -9.84 15.16 48.98
N LEU A 235 -8.67 15.57 49.46
CA LEU A 235 -7.39 15.22 48.85
C LEU A 235 -7.14 13.72 48.94
N ALA A 236 -7.34 13.11 50.12
CA ALA A 236 -7.20 11.66 50.29
C ALA A 236 -8.18 10.88 49.40
N ALA A 237 -9.42 11.35 49.25
CA ALA A 237 -10.40 10.75 48.35
C ALA A 237 -10.00 10.88 46.87
N ALA A 238 -9.45 12.03 46.46
CA ALA A 238 -8.96 12.25 45.10
C ALA A 238 -7.74 11.36 44.78
N GLU A 239 -6.79 11.23 45.72
CA GLU A 239 -5.63 10.34 45.59
C GLU A 239 -6.07 8.87 45.49
N SER A 240 -7.01 8.45 46.35
CA SER A 240 -7.59 7.11 46.28
C SER A 240 -8.25 6.85 44.92
N GLN A 241 -9.03 7.81 44.41
CA GLN A 241 -9.64 7.71 43.08
C GLN A 241 -8.60 7.66 41.96
N GLU A 242 -7.51 8.43 42.05
CA GLU A 242 -6.43 8.39 41.07
C GLU A 242 -5.71 7.03 41.07
N THR A 243 -5.43 6.47 42.25
CA THR A 243 -4.82 5.13 42.34
C THR A 243 -5.74 4.04 41.79
N ALA A 244 -7.06 4.13 42.01
CA ALA A 244 -8.03 3.22 41.42
C ALA A 244 -8.04 3.31 39.87
N ARG A 245 -8.03 4.53 39.31
CA ARG A 245 -7.93 4.75 37.86
C ARG A 245 -6.62 4.20 37.28
N LYS A 246 -5.50 4.36 37.98
CA LYS A 246 -4.20 3.80 37.55
C LYS A 246 -4.22 2.27 37.53
N ARG A 247 -4.85 1.63 38.52
CA ARG A 247 -5.02 0.17 38.55
C ARG A 247 -5.90 -0.33 37.41
N GLN A 248 -7.04 0.32 37.16
CA GLN A 248 -7.92 -0.02 36.04
C GLN A 248 -7.19 0.12 34.71
N LYS A 249 -6.46 1.23 34.49
CA LYS A 249 -5.70 1.43 33.25
C LYS A 249 -4.63 0.35 33.03
N LEU A 250 -3.97 -0.10 34.11
CA LEU A 250 -3.00 -1.18 34.03
C LEU A 250 -3.65 -2.51 33.66
N GLU A 251 -4.83 -2.80 34.21
CA GLU A 251 -5.62 -4.00 33.89
C GLU A 251 -6.06 -3.98 32.41
N GLU A 252 -6.64 -2.87 31.94
CA GLU A 252 -7.01 -2.68 30.53
C GLU A 252 -5.80 -2.82 29.58
N GLU A 253 -4.63 -2.30 29.97
CA GLU A 253 -3.40 -2.46 29.18
C GLU A 253 -2.93 -3.93 29.14
N THR A 254 -3.05 -4.66 30.25
CA THR A 254 -2.72 -6.09 30.26
C THR A 254 -3.68 -6.94 29.43
N GLU A 255 -4.98 -6.63 29.45
CA GLU A 255 -5.97 -7.30 28.60
C GLU A 255 -5.74 -6.99 27.12
N ARG A 256 -5.45 -5.73 26.79
CA ARG A 256 -5.10 -5.33 25.42
C ARG A 256 -3.90 -6.12 24.90
N ARG A 257 -2.82 -6.23 25.68
CA ARG A 257 -1.63 -7.01 25.29
C ARG A 257 -1.93 -8.50 25.12
N ARG A 258 -2.83 -9.06 25.94
CA ARG A 258 -3.28 -10.44 25.79
C ARG A 258 -4.03 -10.65 24.47
N LEU A 259 -4.97 -9.76 24.14
CA LEU A 259 -5.73 -9.83 22.89
C LEU A 259 -4.83 -9.63 21.66
N GLU A 260 -3.86 -8.71 21.72
CA GLU A 260 -2.85 -8.53 20.66
C GLU A 260 -2.02 -9.80 20.45
N ALA A 261 -1.62 -10.50 21.52
CA ALA A 261 -0.90 -11.77 21.43
C ALA A 261 -1.77 -12.91 20.87
N GLU A 262 -3.05 -12.99 21.26
CA GLU A 262 -4.00 -13.97 20.71
C GLU A 262 -4.26 -13.73 19.21
N LEU A 263 -4.39 -12.46 18.79
CA LEU A 263 -4.52 -12.09 17.38
C LEU A 263 -3.28 -12.47 16.57
N GLN A 264 -2.08 -12.18 17.08
CA GLN A 264 -0.83 -12.56 16.42
C GLN A 264 -0.72 -14.09 16.28
N LYS A 265 -1.08 -14.84 17.32
CA LYS A 265 -1.10 -16.31 17.27
C LYS A 265 -2.08 -16.83 16.21
N ALA A 266 -3.28 -16.26 16.13
CA ALA A 266 -4.28 -16.62 15.11
C ALA A 266 -3.76 -16.33 13.69
N GLN A 267 -3.12 -15.17 13.47
CA GLN A 267 -2.50 -14.83 12.19
C GLN A 267 -1.36 -15.80 11.81
N GLU A 268 -0.53 -16.21 12.77
CA GLU A 268 0.53 -17.19 12.53
C GLU A 268 -0.01 -18.58 12.19
N GLU A 269 -1.12 -19.00 12.81
CA GLU A 269 -1.82 -20.24 12.51
C GLU A 269 -2.44 -20.22 11.10
N GLU A 270 -3.11 -19.12 10.73
CA GLU A 270 -3.66 -18.93 9.38
C GLU A 270 -2.55 -18.90 8.32
N CYS A 271 -1.45 -18.18 8.56
CA CYS A 271 -0.29 -18.16 7.67
C CYS A 271 0.37 -19.54 7.54
N ARG A 272 0.30 -20.38 8.59
CA ARG A 272 0.81 -21.76 8.55
C ARG A 272 -0.12 -22.64 7.71
N GLU A 273 -1.42 -22.52 7.88
CA GLU A 273 -2.42 -23.25 7.08
C GLU A 273 -2.31 -22.91 5.59
N LEU A 274 -2.23 -21.62 5.24
CA LEU A 274 -2.08 -21.17 3.86
C LEU A 274 -0.79 -21.71 3.21
N ARG A 275 0.33 -21.72 3.94
CA ARG A 275 1.59 -22.34 3.46
C ARG A 275 1.44 -23.83 3.21
N ASN A 276 0.75 -24.56 4.09
CA ASN A 276 0.50 -25.98 3.91
C ASN A 276 -0.39 -26.25 2.68
N ARG A 277 -1.43 -25.43 2.48
CA ARG A 277 -2.32 -25.52 1.31
C ARG A 277 -1.57 -25.22 0.01
N LEU A 278 -0.71 -24.21 0.01
CA LEU A 278 0.13 -23.86 -1.14
C LEU A 278 1.09 -25.02 -1.47
N ALA A 279 1.79 -25.57 -0.47
CA ALA A 279 2.71 -26.69 -0.67
C ALA A 279 1.99 -27.94 -1.23
N ALA A 280 0.77 -28.23 -0.78
CA ALA A 280 -0.04 -29.33 -1.31
C ALA A 280 -0.44 -29.09 -2.78
N ALA A 281 -0.85 -27.86 -3.12
CA ALA A 281 -1.20 -27.48 -4.48
C ALA A 281 0.02 -27.53 -5.44
N GLU A 282 1.20 -27.09 -4.97
CA GLU A 282 2.45 -27.21 -5.72
C GLU A 282 2.84 -28.67 -5.97
N ALA A 283 2.66 -29.55 -4.97
CA ALA A 283 2.90 -30.98 -5.12
C ALA A 283 1.95 -31.63 -6.15
N GLU A 284 0.67 -31.24 -6.17
CA GLU A 284 -0.30 -31.73 -7.17
C GLU A 284 0.09 -31.31 -8.60
N VAL A 285 0.43 -30.04 -8.80
CA VAL A 285 0.87 -29.52 -10.11
C VAL A 285 2.15 -30.21 -10.57
N SER A 286 3.11 -30.41 -9.66
CA SER A 286 4.35 -31.14 -9.93
C SER A 286 4.08 -32.59 -10.36
N GLY A 287 3.18 -33.29 -9.65
CA GLY A 287 2.76 -34.65 -9.99
C GLY A 287 2.13 -34.75 -11.37
N LYS A 288 1.16 -33.89 -11.69
CA LYS A 288 0.51 -33.82 -13.01
C LYS A 288 1.48 -33.49 -14.14
N THR A 289 2.46 -32.62 -13.88
CA THR A 289 3.50 -32.27 -14.86
C THR A 289 4.40 -33.47 -15.16
N ALA A 290 4.79 -34.23 -14.14
CA ALA A 290 5.58 -35.45 -14.31
C ALA A 290 4.81 -36.52 -15.10
N GLU A 291 3.52 -36.70 -14.81
CA GLU A 291 2.64 -37.61 -15.57
C GLU A 291 2.51 -37.20 -17.04
N LEU A 292 2.32 -35.90 -17.31
CA LEU A 292 2.26 -35.38 -18.69
C LEU A 292 3.59 -35.64 -19.44
N GLN A 293 4.73 -35.42 -18.79
CA GLN A 293 6.04 -35.67 -19.37
C GLN A 293 6.26 -37.17 -19.66
N ALA A 294 5.82 -38.05 -18.76
CA ALA A 294 5.85 -39.49 -18.96
C ALA A 294 4.99 -39.90 -20.18
N ALA A 295 3.74 -39.44 -20.25
CA ALA A 295 2.84 -39.72 -21.37
C ALA A 295 3.39 -39.20 -22.72
N GLN A 296 4.02 -38.03 -22.73
CA GLN A 296 4.71 -37.52 -23.93
C GLN A 296 5.89 -38.40 -24.35
N SER A 297 6.65 -38.94 -23.39
CA SER A 297 7.76 -39.84 -23.70
C SER A 297 7.29 -41.19 -24.25
N GLU A 298 6.17 -41.72 -23.75
CA GLU A 298 5.55 -42.95 -24.27
C GLU A 298 4.98 -42.73 -25.68
N SER A 299 4.36 -41.58 -25.92
CA SER A 299 3.90 -41.16 -27.25
C SER A 299 5.03 -41.06 -28.26
N ALA A 300 6.20 -40.55 -27.85
CA ALA A 300 7.39 -40.51 -28.69
C ALA A 300 7.89 -41.92 -29.06
N LYS A 301 7.91 -42.85 -28.10
CA LYS A 301 8.29 -44.27 -28.34
C LYS A 301 7.30 -44.98 -29.28
N CYS A 302 6.00 -44.79 -29.06
CA CYS A 302 4.97 -45.36 -29.94
C CYS A 302 5.09 -44.80 -31.37
N LYS A 303 5.40 -43.51 -31.51
CA LYS A 303 5.66 -42.89 -32.82
C LYS A 303 6.84 -43.55 -33.54
N GLU A 304 7.96 -43.78 -32.85
CA GLU A 304 9.14 -44.46 -33.40
C GLU A 304 8.81 -45.90 -33.87
N GLN A 305 8.07 -46.66 -33.06
CA GLN A 305 7.62 -48.01 -33.41
C GLN A 305 6.69 -48.02 -34.64
N CYS A 306 5.76 -47.07 -34.73
CA CYS A 306 4.89 -46.94 -35.89
C CYS A 306 5.70 -46.58 -37.16
N GLU A 307 6.74 -45.75 -37.06
CA GLU A 307 7.64 -45.44 -38.18
C GLU A 307 8.45 -46.68 -38.60
N GLU A 308 8.99 -47.45 -37.65
CA GLU A 308 9.67 -48.72 -37.93
C GLU A 308 8.75 -49.73 -38.63
N LEU A 309 7.53 -49.94 -38.13
CA LEU A 309 6.55 -50.83 -38.74
C LEU A 309 6.16 -50.38 -40.16
N ALA A 310 6.00 -49.07 -40.38
CA ALA A 310 5.71 -48.52 -41.70
C ALA A 310 6.85 -48.82 -42.69
N THR A 311 8.11 -48.68 -42.28
CA THR A 311 9.27 -49.02 -43.14
C THR A 311 9.33 -50.52 -43.46
N ARG A 312 9.03 -51.40 -42.48
CA ARG A 312 8.96 -52.85 -42.69
C ARG A 312 7.83 -53.24 -43.64
N ALA A 313 6.66 -52.64 -43.48
CA ALA A 313 5.52 -52.88 -44.36
C ALA A 313 5.85 -52.47 -45.81
N ALA A 314 6.42 -51.28 -46.03
CA ALA A 314 6.84 -50.82 -47.35
C ALA A 314 7.89 -51.74 -48.00
N ALA A 315 8.87 -52.24 -47.22
CA ALA A 315 9.85 -53.21 -47.71
C ALA A 315 9.20 -54.56 -48.10
N ALA A 316 8.23 -55.04 -47.32
CA ALA A 316 7.48 -56.25 -47.63
C ALA A 316 6.62 -56.09 -48.89
N GLU A 317 5.94 -54.94 -49.05
CA GLU A 317 5.18 -54.61 -50.26
C GLU A 317 6.07 -54.60 -51.51
N SER A 318 7.25 -53.98 -51.42
CA SER A 318 8.22 -53.99 -52.52
C SER A 318 8.71 -55.40 -52.86
N ALA A 319 8.95 -56.26 -51.86
CA ALA A 319 9.36 -57.64 -52.09
C ALA A 319 8.26 -58.48 -52.75
N VAL A 320 7.00 -58.30 -52.33
CA VAL A 320 5.83 -58.94 -52.96
C VAL A 320 5.68 -58.48 -54.41
N ALA A 321 5.83 -57.18 -54.67
CA ALA A 321 5.74 -56.63 -56.02
C ALA A 321 6.82 -57.21 -56.96
N LYS A 322 8.07 -57.28 -56.49
CA LYS A 322 9.18 -57.88 -57.24
C LYS A 322 8.94 -59.36 -57.55
N MET A 323 8.51 -60.15 -56.57
CA MET A 323 8.22 -61.57 -56.81
C MET A 323 7.02 -61.80 -57.72
N ARG A 324 5.99 -60.96 -57.66
CA ARG A 324 4.87 -61.01 -58.62
C ARG A 324 5.36 -60.75 -60.04
N GLN A 325 6.29 -59.83 -60.23
CA GLN A 325 6.91 -59.58 -61.53
C GLN A 325 7.72 -60.79 -62.02
N GLU A 326 8.58 -61.36 -61.18
CA GLU A 326 9.34 -62.58 -61.51
C GLU A 326 8.41 -63.75 -61.88
N LEU A 327 7.27 -63.89 -61.19
CA LEU A 327 6.26 -64.90 -61.50
C LEU A 327 5.62 -64.71 -62.88
N LEU A 328 5.41 -63.45 -63.30
CA LEU A 328 4.89 -63.11 -64.63
C LEU A 328 5.93 -63.41 -65.72
N GLU A 329 7.21 -63.09 -65.47
CA GLU A 329 8.31 -63.38 -66.40
C GLU A 329 8.49 -64.90 -66.60
N VAL A 330 8.46 -65.69 -65.51
CA VAL A 330 8.52 -67.15 -65.58
C VAL A 330 7.33 -67.71 -66.37
N GLN A 331 6.12 -67.14 -66.20
CA GLN A 331 4.94 -67.53 -66.99
C GLN A 331 5.09 -67.21 -68.48
N ALA A 332 5.69 -66.07 -68.84
CA ALA A 332 5.89 -65.68 -70.23
C ALA A 332 6.97 -66.53 -70.93
N SER A 333 8.00 -66.97 -70.19
CA SER A 333 9.10 -67.78 -70.75
C SER A 333 8.80 -69.26 -70.95
N GLN A 334 7.72 -69.79 -70.36
CA GLN A 334 7.36 -71.21 -70.49
C GLN A 334 6.52 -71.46 -71.76
N GLY A 335 7.19 -71.55 -72.90
CA GLY A 335 6.66 -72.27 -74.06
C GLY A 335 6.79 -73.78 -73.84
N GLU A 336 5.67 -74.46 -73.55
CA GLU A 336 5.41 -75.92 -73.54
C GLU A 336 6.33 -76.90 -72.77
N SER A 337 7.57 -76.57 -72.40
CA SER A 337 8.47 -77.48 -71.67
C SER A 337 8.27 -77.34 -70.14
N GLY A 338 7.43 -78.20 -69.57
CA GLY A 338 6.95 -78.14 -68.19
C GLY A 338 8.00 -78.23 -67.07
N GLN A 339 8.27 -77.10 -66.40
CA GLN A 339 8.84 -77.08 -65.04
C GLN A 339 7.80 -76.58 -64.02
N PRO A 340 6.91 -77.45 -63.50
CA PRO A 340 5.89 -77.08 -62.52
C PRO A 340 6.46 -76.75 -61.12
N VAL A 341 7.66 -77.23 -60.80
CA VAL A 341 8.25 -77.08 -59.44
C VAL A 341 8.65 -75.64 -59.13
N ALA A 342 9.30 -74.93 -60.07
CA ALA A 342 9.73 -73.54 -59.84
C ALA A 342 8.53 -72.60 -59.63
N LYS A 343 7.44 -72.84 -60.34
CA LYS A 343 6.19 -72.08 -60.21
C LYS A 343 5.52 -72.28 -58.84
N ALA A 344 5.54 -73.51 -58.33
CA ALA A 344 5.00 -73.80 -57.00
C ALA A 344 5.81 -73.10 -55.89
N VAL A 345 7.15 -73.19 -55.94
CA VAL A 345 8.02 -72.53 -54.95
C VAL A 345 7.85 -71.01 -54.93
N LEU A 346 7.74 -70.36 -56.10
CA LEU A 346 7.49 -68.92 -56.18
C LEU A 346 6.10 -68.53 -55.66
N ARG A 347 5.08 -69.37 -55.88
CA ARG A 347 3.73 -69.15 -55.36
C ARG A 347 3.68 -69.26 -53.84
N ASP A 348 4.24 -70.33 -53.28
CA ASP A 348 4.33 -70.51 -51.82
C ASP A 348 5.07 -69.34 -51.15
N ARG A 349 6.17 -68.89 -51.76
CA ARG A 349 6.90 -67.73 -51.23
C ARG A 349 6.11 -66.43 -51.35
N CYS A 350 5.30 -66.25 -52.40
CA CYS A 350 4.39 -65.11 -52.53
C CYS A 350 3.31 -65.12 -51.44
N GLU A 351 2.72 -66.27 -51.16
CA GLU A 351 1.73 -66.44 -50.10
C GLU A 351 2.35 -66.16 -48.71
N GLN A 352 3.57 -66.65 -48.47
CA GLN A 352 4.31 -66.38 -47.23
C GLN A 352 4.58 -64.87 -47.05
N LEU A 353 5.01 -64.16 -48.10
CA LEU A 353 5.20 -62.71 -48.03
C LEU A 353 3.88 -61.95 -47.86
N GLN A 354 2.79 -62.40 -48.47
CA GLN A 354 1.46 -61.81 -48.25
C GLN A 354 0.98 -61.99 -46.81
N GLN A 355 1.24 -63.15 -46.19
CA GLN A 355 0.95 -63.37 -44.77
C GLN A 355 1.81 -62.46 -43.87
N GLN A 356 3.10 -62.28 -44.19
CA GLN A 356 3.96 -61.34 -43.47
C GLN A 356 3.48 -59.89 -43.60
N LEU A 357 3.03 -59.48 -44.80
CA LEU A 357 2.46 -58.16 -45.04
C LEU A 357 1.17 -57.95 -44.24
N ALA A 358 0.24 -58.90 -44.29
CA ALA A 358 -1.00 -58.84 -43.52
C ALA A 358 -0.73 -58.76 -42.00
N LYS A 359 0.26 -59.51 -41.51
CA LYS A 359 0.71 -59.42 -40.10
C LYS A 359 1.28 -58.05 -39.77
N ALA A 360 2.13 -57.48 -40.64
CA ALA A 360 2.71 -56.15 -40.44
C ALA A 360 1.64 -55.05 -40.47
N GLN A 361 0.67 -55.15 -41.39
CA GLN A 361 -0.47 -54.24 -41.47
C GLN A 361 -1.35 -54.32 -40.20
N GLY A 362 -1.61 -55.52 -39.70
CA GLY A 362 -2.32 -55.72 -38.43
C GLY A 362 -1.58 -55.10 -37.23
N GLN A 363 -0.27 -55.30 -37.13
CA GLN A 363 0.56 -54.68 -36.09
C GLN A 363 0.56 -53.16 -36.19
N MET A 364 0.62 -52.62 -37.41
CA MET A 364 0.52 -51.19 -37.63
C MET A 364 -0.83 -50.68 -37.13
N GLN A 365 -1.96 -51.31 -37.47
CA GLN A 365 -3.27 -50.86 -37.01
C GLN A 365 -3.38 -50.76 -35.48
N VAL A 366 -2.86 -51.75 -34.74
CA VAL A 366 -2.78 -51.69 -33.27
C VAL A 366 -1.94 -50.49 -32.79
N CYS A 367 -0.77 -50.25 -33.41
CA CYS A 367 0.07 -49.08 -33.09
C CYS A 367 -0.66 -47.75 -33.30
N TRP A 368 -1.51 -47.65 -34.33
CA TRP A 368 -2.29 -46.44 -34.59
C TRP A 368 -3.40 -46.22 -33.55
N GLU A 369 -4.07 -47.29 -33.10
CA GLU A 369 -5.08 -47.23 -32.04
C GLU A 369 -4.45 -46.81 -30.70
N GLU A 370 -3.31 -47.41 -30.33
CA GLU A 370 -2.55 -47.02 -29.12
C GLU A 370 -2.13 -45.55 -29.16
N LYS A 371 -1.60 -45.07 -30.29
CA LYS A 371 -1.25 -43.65 -30.50
C LYS A 371 -2.47 -42.73 -30.36
N GLY A 372 -3.65 -43.19 -30.80
CA GLY A 372 -4.92 -42.49 -30.62
C GLY A 372 -5.27 -42.31 -29.15
N MET A 373 -5.19 -43.39 -28.37
CA MET A 373 -5.46 -43.35 -26.93
C MET A 373 -4.45 -42.46 -26.19
N GLN A 374 -3.16 -42.54 -26.52
CA GLN A 374 -2.13 -41.70 -25.91
C GLN A 374 -2.35 -40.21 -26.18
N LYS A 375 -2.75 -39.84 -27.40
CA LYS A 375 -3.13 -38.45 -27.70
C LYS A 375 -4.31 -37.97 -26.86
N GLN A 376 -5.32 -38.81 -26.67
CA GLN A 376 -6.47 -38.48 -25.82
C GLN A 376 -6.05 -38.31 -24.37
N ARG A 377 -5.20 -39.20 -23.85
CA ARG A 377 -4.66 -39.10 -22.49
C ARG A 377 -3.86 -37.82 -22.27
N ILE A 378 -3.03 -37.41 -23.24
CA ILE A 378 -2.29 -36.15 -23.18
C ILE A 378 -3.24 -34.95 -23.09
N ARG A 379 -4.30 -34.90 -23.92
CA ARG A 379 -5.30 -33.80 -23.88
C ARG A 379 -6.03 -33.74 -22.54
N GLU A 380 -6.36 -34.90 -21.96
CA GLU A 380 -6.99 -34.99 -20.65
C GLU A 380 -6.08 -34.43 -19.55
N LEU A 381 -4.79 -34.81 -19.55
CA LEU A 381 -3.80 -34.31 -18.60
C LEU A 381 -3.56 -32.80 -18.75
N GLU A 382 -3.49 -32.28 -19.98
CA GLU A 382 -3.39 -30.84 -20.26
C GLU A 382 -4.58 -30.08 -19.68
N HIS A 383 -5.80 -30.62 -19.86
CA HIS A 383 -7.01 -30.04 -19.27
C HIS A 383 -6.99 -30.06 -17.74
N GLN A 384 -6.61 -31.19 -17.14
CA GLN A 384 -6.52 -31.31 -15.67
C GLN A 384 -5.46 -30.38 -15.06
N LEU A 385 -4.38 -30.11 -15.79
CA LEU A 385 -3.32 -29.17 -15.38
C LEU A 385 -3.78 -27.72 -15.52
N PHE A 386 -4.54 -27.41 -16.57
CA PHE A 386 -5.18 -26.11 -16.72
C PHE A 386 -6.18 -25.83 -15.60
N GLU A 387 -7.08 -26.77 -15.30
CA GLU A 387 -8.04 -26.63 -14.19
C GLU A 387 -7.34 -26.50 -12.83
N ALA A 388 -6.29 -27.29 -12.57
CA ALA A 388 -5.52 -27.19 -11.33
C ALA A 388 -4.86 -25.81 -11.19
N THR A 389 -4.31 -25.29 -12.29
CA THR A 389 -3.71 -23.96 -12.32
C THR A 389 -4.76 -22.86 -12.09
N GLN A 390 -5.93 -22.99 -12.72
CA GLN A 390 -7.02 -22.04 -12.56
C GLN A 390 -7.57 -22.02 -11.13
N ARG A 391 -7.78 -23.19 -10.50
CA ARG A 391 -8.20 -23.29 -9.09
C ARG A 391 -7.22 -22.60 -8.15
N ASN A 392 -5.92 -22.66 -8.45
CA ASN A 392 -4.90 -21.98 -7.66
C ASN A 392 -4.86 -20.45 -7.89
N SER A 393 -5.22 -19.99 -9.09
CA SER A 393 -5.24 -18.55 -9.42
C SER A 393 -6.34 -17.76 -8.70
N PHE A 394 -7.39 -18.44 -8.22
CA PHE A 394 -8.50 -17.83 -7.47
C PHE A 394 -8.29 -17.75 -5.96
N LEU A 395 -7.15 -18.21 -5.44
CA LEU A 395 -6.84 -17.95 -4.04
C LEU A 395 -6.66 -16.44 -3.85
N PRO A 396 -7.47 -15.79 -2.99
CA PRO A 396 -7.38 -14.35 -2.78
C PRO A 396 -5.94 -14.04 -2.37
N SER A 397 -5.24 -13.29 -3.21
CA SER A 397 -3.91 -12.79 -2.87
C SER A 397 -4.02 -12.14 -1.50
N GLY A 398 -3.25 -12.62 -0.52
CA GLY A 398 -3.36 -12.23 0.90
C GLY A 398 -3.22 -10.72 1.17
N ALA A 399 -2.96 -9.93 0.14
CA ALA A 399 -3.06 -8.48 0.15
C ALA A 399 -4.48 -7.95 0.49
N THR A 400 -5.55 -8.70 0.23
CA THR A 400 -6.92 -8.19 0.41
C THR A 400 -7.47 -8.36 1.84
N VAL A 401 -6.98 -9.32 2.62
CA VAL A 401 -7.53 -9.63 3.96
C VAL A 401 -7.03 -8.65 5.04
N ALA A 402 -5.89 -8.00 4.84
CA ALA A 402 -5.32 -7.07 5.82
C ALA A 402 -6.06 -5.73 5.96
N ARG A 403 -7.06 -5.41 5.12
CA ARG A 403 -7.73 -4.09 5.11
C ARG A 403 -9.16 -4.06 5.63
N GLN A 404 -9.75 -5.19 6.05
CA GLN A 404 -11.15 -5.24 6.48
C GLN A 404 -11.39 -4.97 7.99
N LEU A 405 -10.36 -4.65 8.78
CA LEU A 405 -10.48 -4.55 10.24
C LEU A 405 -10.17 -3.16 10.85
N GLY A 406 -10.18 -2.07 10.08
CA GLY A 406 -10.00 -0.77 10.70
C GLY A 406 -10.33 0.42 9.83
N ASP A 407 -11.59 0.85 9.82
CA ASP A 407 -11.92 2.27 9.89
C ASP A 407 -13.36 2.46 10.39
N GLY A 408 -13.48 2.60 11.71
CA GLY A 408 -14.69 3.10 12.35
C GLY A 408 -14.44 4.55 12.75
N SER A 409 -14.71 5.49 11.85
CA SER A 409 -14.87 6.91 12.19
C SER A 409 -15.74 7.63 11.18
N ASP A 410 -17.04 7.63 11.48
CA ASP A 410 -18.04 8.53 10.91
C ASP A 410 -17.74 9.98 11.34
N SER A 411 -17.20 10.79 10.43
CA SER A 411 -17.50 12.22 10.37
C SER A 411 -17.17 12.81 9.00
N SER A 412 -18.16 12.99 8.14
CA SER A 412 -18.04 13.87 6.97
C SER A 412 -19.26 14.78 6.87
N VAL A 413 -19.18 15.87 7.62
CA VAL A 413 -20.04 17.04 7.48
C VAL A 413 -19.40 17.94 6.41
N LEU A 414 -20.13 18.12 5.31
CA LEU A 414 -20.07 19.24 4.37
C LEU A 414 -18.78 19.42 3.55
N SER A 415 -18.81 18.95 2.31
CA SER A 415 -18.17 19.65 1.19
C SER A 415 -19.08 19.60 -0.04
N ASN A 416 -19.70 20.76 -0.29
CA ASN A 416 -20.39 21.10 -1.53
C ASN A 416 -19.40 20.96 -2.70
N ALA A 417 -19.47 19.85 -3.43
CA ALA A 417 -19.07 19.83 -4.83
C ALA A 417 -20.34 19.57 -5.63
N SER A 418 -20.54 20.34 -6.69
CA SER A 418 -21.72 20.22 -7.56
C SER A 418 -21.66 18.90 -8.33
N TRP A 419 -22.21 17.84 -7.73
CA TRP A 419 -22.28 16.51 -8.29
C TRP A 419 -23.38 16.49 -9.36
N PHE A 420 -23.01 16.32 -10.63
CA PHE A 420 -23.99 15.98 -11.65
C PHE A 420 -24.62 14.64 -11.26
N THR A 421 -25.82 14.71 -10.68
CA THR A 421 -26.71 13.56 -10.51
C THR A 421 -27.32 13.29 -11.89
N VAL A 422 -26.48 12.78 -12.80
CA VAL A 422 -27.01 12.06 -13.94
C VAL A 422 -27.67 10.83 -13.35
N SER A 423 -29.00 10.81 -13.33
CA SER A 423 -29.82 9.76 -12.73
C SER A 423 -29.29 8.39 -13.17
N ARG A 424 -28.74 7.63 -12.20
CA ARG A 424 -28.12 6.29 -12.35
C ARG A 424 -28.98 5.25 -13.10
N GLY A 425 -30.24 5.57 -13.42
CA GLY A 425 -31.17 4.69 -14.14
C GLY A 425 -31.30 4.91 -15.65
N THR A 426 -30.68 5.93 -16.25
CA THR A 426 -30.91 6.23 -17.69
C THR A 426 -29.67 6.27 -18.58
N VAL A 427 -28.49 6.44 -18.01
CA VAL A 427 -27.26 6.53 -18.80
C VAL A 427 -26.58 5.17 -18.81
N LYS A 428 -26.43 4.64 -20.03
CA LYS A 428 -25.67 3.41 -20.30
C LYS A 428 -24.26 3.54 -19.70
N PRO A 429 -23.68 2.44 -19.20
CA PRO A 429 -22.41 2.49 -18.49
C PRO A 429 -21.27 2.98 -19.39
N HIS A 430 -20.48 3.94 -18.89
CA HIS A 430 -19.27 4.40 -19.55
C HIS A 430 -18.22 3.29 -19.57
N CYS A 431 -17.92 2.76 -20.76
CA CYS A 431 -17.02 1.62 -20.91
C CYS A 431 -15.69 2.03 -21.56
N PHE A 432 -14.62 1.39 -21.14
CA PHE A 432 -13.25 1.51 -21.67
C PHE A 432 -12.90 0.31 -22.54
N MET A 433 -11.93 0.40 -23.44
CA MET A 433 -11.47 -0.78 -24.17
C MET A 433 -10.73 -1.77 -23.25
N THR A 434 -10.79 -3.07 -23.55
CA THR A 434 -10.07 -4.10 -22.76
C THR A 434 -8.54 -3.95 -22.79
N ASP A 435 -8.01 -3.33 -23.84
CA ASP A 435 -6.59 -3.01 -24.02
C ASP A 435 -6.24 -1.56 -23.68
N ALA A 436 -7.20 -0.79 -23.13
CA ALA A 436 -6.95 0.52 -22.55
C ALA A 436 -5.83 0.44 -21.50
N VAL A 437 -4.93 1.42 -21.48
CA VAL A 437 -3.80 1.45 -20.55
C VAL A 437 -4.04 2.54 -19.52
N PHE A 438 -3.88 2.17 -18.25
CA PHE A 438 -4.09 3.02 -17.08
C PHE A 438 -2.75 3.28 -16.40
N LYS A 439 -2.51 4.54 -16.02
CA LYS A 439 -1.34 4.93 -15.24
C LYS A 439 -1.54 4.48 -13.78
N ARG A 440 -0.52 3.88 -13.18
CA ARG A 440 -0.48 3.48 -11.77
C ARG A 440 0.78 4.05 -11.13
N ARG A 441 0.66 4.65 -9.95
CA ARG A 441 1.80 5.13 -9.17
C ARG A 441 2.12 4.18 -8.03
N SER A 442 3.38 3.80 -7.88
CA SER A 442 3.85 2.97 -6.76
C SER A 442 5.24 3.41 -6.36
N TYR A 443 5.43 3.76 -5.08
CA TYR A 443 6.71 4.23 -4.52
C TYR A 443 7.34 5.40 -5.30
N GLY A 444 6.53 6.32 -5.83
CA GLY A 444 7.00 7.47 -6.60
C GLY A 444 7.42 7.16 -8.04
N ALA A 445 7.28 5.91 -8.49
CA ALA A 445 7.46 5.55 -9.90
C ALA A 445 6.11 5.32 -10.56
N ASP A 446 5.99 5.81 -11.81
CA ASP A 446 4.83 5.55 -12.64
C ASP A 446 5.01 4.23 -13.40
N SER A 447 3.96 3.43 -13.40
CA SER A 447 3.84 2.14 -14.08
C SER A 447 2.52 2.12 -14.85
N PHE A 448 2.35 1.18 -15.77
CA PHE A 448 1.17 1.11 -16.63
C PHE A 448 0.51 -0.25 -16.50
N LEU A 449 -0.82 -0.27 -16.41
CA LEU A 449 -1.62 -1.47 -16.26
C LEU A 449 -2.69 -1.50 -17.37
N MET A 450 -2.85 -2.64 -18.05
CA MET A 450 -3.89 -2.77 -19.07
C MET A 450 -5.26 -2.97 -18.40
N GLY A 451 -6.33 -2.55 -19.07
CA GLY A 451 -7.69 -2.62 -18.54
C GLY A 451 -8.09 -4.04 -18.17
N ARG A 452 -7.74 -5.02 -19.01
CA ARG A 452 -7.98 -6.45 -18.75
C ARG A 452 -7.26 -6.99 -17.51
N ASP A 453 -6.22 -6.30 -17.04
CA ASP A 453 -5.44 -6.66 -15.86
C ASP A 453 -5.92 -5.90 -14.62
N LEU A 454 -6.88 -4.98 -14.75
CA LEU A 454 -7.51 -4.30 -13.62
C LEU A 454 -8.38 -5.28 -12.83
N GLN A 455 -8.21 -5.23 -11.51
CA GLN A 455 -9.02 -5.97 -10.54
C GLN A 455 -9.55 -5.00 -9.49
N LYS A 456 -10.59 -5.40 -8.75
CA LYS A 456 -11.04 -4.63 -7.57
C LYS A 456 -9.86 -4.36 -6.63
N GLY A 457 -9.73 -3.11 -6.18
CA GLY A 457 -8.61 -2.65 -5.35
C GLY A 457 -7.37 -2.21 -6.13
N SER A 458 -7.35 -2.35 -7.46
CA SER A 458 -6.28 -1.79 -8.28
C SER A 458 -6.25 -0.27 -8.13
N GLN A 459 -5.06 0.29 -8.00
CA GLN A 459 -4.86 1.74 -7.88
C GLN A 459 -4.41 2.33 -9.20
N VAL A 460 -5.12 3.35 -9.67
CA VAL A 460 -4.82 4.10 -10.90
C VAL A 460 -4.68 5.58 -10.56
N VAL A 461 -3.95 6.34 -11.39
CA VAL A 461 -3.79 7.79 -11.21
C VAL A 461 -4.92 8.49 -11.95
N ALA A 462 -5.56 9.46 -11.28
CA ALA A 462 -6.58 10.31 -11.89
C ALA A 462 -5.98 11.27 -12.93
N GLY A 463 -6.84 11.95 -13.70
CA GLY A 463 -6.43 12.91 -14.72
C GLY A 463 -5.76 14.18 -14.18
N ASP A 464 -5.74 14.39 -12.86
CA ASP A 464 -4.98 15.48 -12.22
C ASP A 464 -3.51 15.11 -11.95
N ASP A 465 -3.10 13.89 -12.29
CA ASP A 465 -1.81 13.28 -12.02
C ASP A 465 -1.37 13.29 -10.54
N VAL A 466 -2.30 13.49 -9.60
CA VAL A 466 -2.04 13.60 -8.16
C VAL A 466 -2.87 12.60 -7.39
N THR A 467 -4.17 12.52 -7.68
CA THR A 467 -5.11 11.70 -6.92
C THR A 467 -5.01 10.25 -7.36
N ILE A 468 -4.93 9.33 -6.38
CA ILE A 468 -4.96 7.89 -6.63
C ILE A 468 -6.39 7.40 -6.48
N LEU A 469 -6.94 6.79 -7.53
CA LEU A 469 -8.25 6.18 -7.53
C LEU A 469 -8.15 4.68 -7.31
N GLU A 470 -9.08 4.13 -6.55
CA GLU A 470 -9.22 2.68 -6.37
C GLU A 470 -10.33 2.14 -7.27
N VAL A 471 -10.09 0.99 -7.91
CA VAL A 471 -11.13 0.25 -8.62
C VAL A 471 -12.09 -0.35 -7.60
N ALA A 472 -13.25 0.31 -7.40
CA ALA A 472 -14.20 0.01 -6.33
C ALA A 472 -14.92 -1.34 -6.52
N LYS A 473 -15.11 -1.77 -7.77
CA LYS A 473 -15.80 -3.03 -8.14
C LYS A 473 -14.99 -3.81 -9.15
N THR A 474 -15.15 -5.13 -9.16
CA THR A 474 -14.56 -5.99 -10.20
C THR A 474 -15.01 -5.50 -11.57
N PRO A 475 -14.07 -5.16 -12.48
CA PRO A 475 -14.43 -4.69 -13.82
C PRO A 475 -15.37 -5.68 -14.53
N GLU A 476 -16.47 -5.17 -15.07
CA GLU A 476 -17.44 -5.98 -15.82
C GLU A 476 -17.09 -5.92 -17.30
N ILE A 477 -16.93 -7.08 -17.96
CA ILE A 477 -16.77 -7.15 -19.42
C ILE A 477 -18.16 -7.05 -20.04
N CYS A 478 -18.34 -6.10 -20.95
CA CYS A 478 -19.57 -5.90 -21.71
C CYS A 478 -19.28 -5.97 -23.21
N GLU A 479 -20.28 -6.33 -24.01
CA GLU A 479 -20.19 -6.25 -25.47
C GLU A 479 -20.72 -4.90 -25.94
N ALA A 480 -19.97 -4.24 -26.81
CA ALA A 480 -20.35 -3.01 -27.49
C ALA A 480 -20.32 -3.24 -29.00
N SER A 481 -21.38 -2.81 -29.70
CA SER A 481 -21.49 -2.88 -31.16
C SER A 481 -20.97 -1.64 -31.88
N GLU A 482 -20.64 -0.59 -31.13
CA GLU A 482 -20.19 0.70 -31.64
C GLU A 482 -19.07 1.27 -30.76
N VAL A 483 -17.97 1.66 -31.39
CA VAL A 483 -16.81 2.29 -30.76
C VAL A 483 -16.51 3.60 -31.48
N VAL A 484 -16.26 4.66 -30.72
CA VAL A 484 -15.84 5.97 -31.21
C VAL A 484 -14.34 6.10 -31.02
N GLU A 485 -13.61 6.36 -32.12
CA GLU A 485 -12.20 6.68 -32.13
C GLU A 485 -12.02 8.21 -32.22
N LEU A 486 -11.45 8.80 -31.17
CA LEU A 486 -11.15 10.22 -31.05
C LEU A 486 -9.66 10.45 -31.25
N ARG A 487 -9.28 11.44 -32.07
CA ARG A 487 -7.89 11.81 -32.30
C ARG A 487 -7.65 13.30 -32.08
N ALA A 488 -6.70 13.65 -31.23
CA ALA A 488 -6.23 15.02 -31.00
C ALA A 488 -4.70 15.05 -31.14
N GLY A 489 -4.20 15.44 -32.31
CA GLY A 489 -2.78 15.28 -32.64
C GLY A 489 -2.37 13.81 -32.67
N ASP A 490 -1.36 13.45 -31.88
CA ASP A 490 -0.87 12.07 -31.74
C ASP A 490 -1.65 11.24 -30.70
N ALA A 491 -2.50 11.89 -29.89
CA ALA A 491 -3.31 11.21 -28.90
C ALA A 491 -4.51 10.51 -29.57
N VAL A 492 -4.72 9.23 -29.22
CA VAL A 492 -5.82 8.41 -29.73
C VAL A 492 -6.57 7.76 -28.56
N LEU A 493 -7.88 7.95 -28.53
CA LEU A 493 -8.77 7.33 -27.54
C LEU A 493 -9.87 6.54 -28.26
N GLN A 494 -10.02 5.27 -27.91
CA GLN A 494 -11.14 4.43 -28.36
C GLN A 494 -12.04 4.12 -27.17
N VAL A 495 -13.32 4.46 -27.27
CA VAL A 495 -14.32 4.29 -26.20
C VAL A 495 -15.71 4.06 -26.78
N THR A 496 -16.69 3.67 -25.96
CA THR A 496 -18.09 3.57 -26.39
C THR A 496 -18.70 4.97 -26.64
N SER A 497 -19.76 5.05 -27.43
CA SER A 497 -20.37 6.33 -27.83
C SER A 497 -20.98 7.14 -26.67
N ASP A 498 -21.31 6.48 -25.57
CA ASP A 498 -21.82 7.04 -24.32
C ASP A 498 -20.71 7.38 -23.30
N HIS A 499 -19.45 7.09 -23.60
CA HIS A 499 -18.33 7.40 -22.71
C HIS A 499 -18.18 8.92 -22.53
N LEU A 500 -18.06 9.40 -21.29
CA LEU A 500 -17.92 10.83 -21.02
C LEU A 500 -16.47 11.28 -21.18
N VAL A 501 -16.26 12.29 -22.02
CA VAL A 501 -14.97 12.90 -22.29
C VAL A 501 -14.98 14.33 -21.75
N LYS A 502 -13.90 14.71 -21.05
CA LYS A 502 -13.71 16.07 -20.55
C LYS A 502 -13.38 17.00 -21.73
N THR A 503 -14.22 18.01 -21.94
CA THR A 503 -14.10 19.01 -23.01
C THR A 503 -14.02 20.43 -22.44
N GLY A 504 -13.48 21.37 -23.23
CA GLY A 504 -13.35 22.78 -22.85
C GLY A 504 -12.01 23.15 -22.22
N GLU A 505 -11.89 24.42 -21.83
CA GLU A 505 -10.71 24.94 -21.14
C GLU A 505 -10.64 24.44 -19.68
N PRO A 506 -9.45 24.48 -19.04
CA PRO A 506 -9.26 23.98 -17.67
C PRO A 506 -10.26 24.52 -16.64
N ASP A 507 -10.64 25.79 -16.78
CA ASP A 507 -11.52 26.49 -15.84
C ASP A 507 -13.03 26.25 -16.10
N GLU A 508 -13.40 25.82 -17.31
CA GLU A 508 -14.80 25.60 -17.74
C GLU A 508 -15.01 24.20 -18.31
N SER A 509 -14.42 23.20 -17.66
CA SER A 509 -14.50 21.84 -18.20
C SER A 509 -15.92 21.27 -18.10
N VAL A 510 -16.47 20.85 -19.25
CA VAL A 510 -17.75 20.17 -19.37
C VAL A 510 -17.53 18.74 -19.87
N TYR A 511 -18.27 17.78 -19.35
CA TYR A 511 -18.24 16.41 -19.84
C TYR A 511 -19.27 16.21 -20.95
N ARG A 512 -18.84 15.66 -22.09
CA ARG A 512 -19.71 15.33 -23.23
C ARG A 512 -19.53 13.86 -23.62
N ALA A 513 -20.60 13.22 -24.09
CA ALA A 513 -20.50 11.85 -24.59
C ALA A 513 -19.64 11.79 -25.86
N ALA A 514 -18.79 10.77 -25.99
CA ALA A 514 -17.86 10.64 -27.10
C ALA A 514 -18.55 10.69 -28.47
N GLY A 515 -19.74 10.10 -28.59
CA GLY A 515 -20.53 10.10 -29.83
C GLY A 515 -21.16 11.45 -30.20
N GLN A 516 -21.09 12.45 -29.31
CA GLN A 516 -21.57 13.82 -29.56
C GLN A 516 -20.43 14.78 -29.96
N LEU A 517 -19.18 14.35 -29.84
CA LEU A 517 -18.02 15.17 -30.17
C LEU A 517 -17.86 15.32 -31.68
N GLN A 518 -17.38 16.48 -32.10
CA GLN A 518 -17.11 16.80 -33.49
C GLN A 518 -15.64 17.20 -33.68
N VAL A 519 -15.16 17.10 -34.93
CA VAL A 519 -13.85 17.64 -35.31
C VAL A 519 -13.83 19.14 -35.01
N GLY A 520 -12.79 19.61 -34.32
CA GLY A 520 -12.66 20.98 -33.82
C GLY A 520 -13.06 21.18 -32.35
N ASP A 521 -13.82 20.27 -31.74
CA ASP A 521 -14.08 20.32 -30.30
C ASP A 521 -12.77 20.14 -29.51
N HIS A 522 -12.59 20.89 -28.42
CA HIS A 522 -11.38 20.81 -27.60
C HIS A 522 -11.57 19.80 -26.47
N VAL A 523 -10.68 18.80 -26.42
CA VAL A 523 -10.62 17.76 -25.38
C VAL A 523 -9.40 17.97 -24.49
N MET A 524 -9.53 17.60 -23.21
CA MET A 524 -8.42 17.70 -22.26
C MET A 524 -7.46 16.52 -22.41
N LEU A 525 -6.18 16.80 -22.66
CA LEU A 525 -5.12 15.79 -22.69
C LEU A 525 -4.59 15.47 -21.28
N ASP A 526 -3.84 14.39 -21.14
CA ASP A 526 -3.18 14.01 -19.89
C ASP A 526 -2.10 15.00 -19.44
N SER A 527 -1.55 15.79 -20.38
CA SER A 527 -0.69 16.94 -20.10
C SER A 527 -1.41 18.09 -19.38
N GLY A 528 -2.74 18.06 -19.31
CA GLY A 528 -3.56 19.18 -18.83
C GLY A 528 -3.80 20.26 -19.88
N GLU A 529 -3.33 20.08 -21.12
CA GLU A 529 -3.57 21.00 -22.23
C GLU A 529 -4.87 20.62 -22.97
N ALA A 530 -5.64 21.62 -23.39
CA ALA A 530 -6.79 21.42 -24.26
C ALA A 530 -6.34 21.33 -25.72
N ALA A 531 -6.75 20.29 -26.43
CA ALA A 531 -6.40 20.06 -27.83
C ALA A 531 -7.65 19.84 -28.70
N ALA A 532 -7.70 20.47 -29.87
CA ALA A 532 -8.78 20.29 -30.82
C ALA A 532 -8.76 18.87 -31.43
N LEU A 533 -9.93 18.24 -31.50
CA LEU A 533 -10.11 16.97 -32.18
C LEU A 533 -9.85 17.13 -33.68
N THR A 534 -8.85 16.39 -34.17
CA THR A 534 -8.46 16.31 -35.58
C THR A 534 -9.29 15.29 -36.36
N SER A 535 -9.82 14.27 -35.68
CA SER A 535 -10.68 13.24 -36.27
C SER A 535 -11.59 12.62 -35.23
N VAL A 536 -12.84 12.38 -35.61
CA VAL A 536 -13.84 11.63 -34.85
C VAL A 536 -14.42 10.58 -35.78
N ALA A 537 -14.18 9.30 -35.48
CA ALA A 537 -14.63 8.19 -36.32
C ALA A 537 -15.42 7.17 -35.52
N THR A 538 -16.71 7.07 -35.81
CA THR A 538 -17.58 6.03 -35.24
C THR A 538 -17.49 4.77 -36.08
N ARG A 539 -17.19 3.63 -35.45
CA ARG A 539 -17.05 2.33 -36.11
C ARG A 539 -18.01 1.34 -35.49
N ARG A 540 -18.83 0.70 -36.33
CA ARG A 540 -19.66 -0.44 -35.93
C ARG A 540 -18.82 -1.71 -35.96
N MET A 541 -18.48 -2.23 -34.80
CA MET A 541 -17.74 -3.47 -34.63
C MET A 541 -18.06 -4.06 -33.27
N ASP A 542 -18.21 -5.39 -33.21
CA ASP A 542 -18.41 -6.08 -31.95
C ASP A 542 -17.08 -6.12 -31.19
N ARG A 543 -17.04 -5.44 -30.04
CA ARG A 543 -15.86 -5.33 -29.18
C ARG A 543 -16.23 -5.58 -27.73
N GLN A 544 -15.33 -6.25 -27.03
CA GLN A 544 -15.39 -6.36 -25.58
C GLN A 544 -14.83 -5.08 -24.95
N VAL A 545 -15.62 -4.47 -24.09
CA VAL A 545 -15.31 -3.25 -23.34
C VAL A 545 -15.43 -3.52 -21.84
N LEU A 546 -14.79 -2.69 -21.03
CA LEU A 546 -14.74 -2.78 -19.58
C LEU A 546 -15.53 -1.66 -18.95
N LYS A 547 -16.51 -2.02 -18.14
CA LYS A 547 -17.21 -1.11 -17.24
C LYS A 547 -16.46 -1.11 -15.91
N ILE A 548 -15.85 0.03 -15.61
CA ILE A 548 -15.00 0.22 -14.42
C ILE A 548 -15.63 1.30 -13.55
N GLN A 549 -15.70 1.06 -12.24
CA GLN A 549 -16.12 2.06 -11.26
C GLN A 549 -14.92 2.42 -10.37
N PHE A 550 -14.58 3.70 -10.33
CA PHE A 550 -13.50 4.24 -9.50
C PHE A 550 -14.04 4.87 -8.22
N GLU A 551 -13.21 4.92 -7.18
CA GLU A 551 -13.47 5.63 -5.92
C GLU A 551 -12.21 6.41 -5.50
N PRO A 552 -12.27 7.76 -5.44
CA PRO A 552 -13.41 8.61 -5.82
C PRO A 552 -13.72 8.57 -7.34
N ASP A 553 -14.94 8.96 -7.71
CA ASP A 553 -15.41 9.00 -9.11
C ASP A 553 -14.84 10.25 -9.81
N LEU A 554 -13.59 10.14 -10.28
CA LEU A 554 -12.84 11.19 -10.96
C LEU A 554 -12.42 10.73 -12.37
N PRO A 555 -12.21 11.67 -13.31
CA PRO A 555 -11.72 11.32 -14.65
C PRO A 555 -10.34 10.66 -14.55
N VAL A 556 -10.12 9.65 -15.39
CA VAL A 556 -8.84 8.93 -15.48
C VAL A 556 -8.23 9.15 -16.85
N ALA A 557 -6.94 9.45 -16.89
CA ALA A 557 -6.19 9.48 -18.13
C ALA A 557 -6.05 8.05 -18.67
N VAL A 558 -6.64 7.80 -19.84
CA VAL A 558 -6.62 6.49 -20.48
C VAL A 558 -5.91 6.60 -21.82
N PHE A 559 -4.93 5.72 -21.99
CA PHE A 559 -4.13 5.66 -23.20
C PHE A 559 -4.56 4.45 -24.02
N SER A 560 -4.74 4.64 -25.33
CA SER A 560 -4.66 3.50 -26.23
C SER A 560 -3.20 3.05 -26.27
N ARG A 561 -2.95 1.74 -26.38
CA ARG A 561 -1.58 1.23 -26.52
C ARG A 561 -0.93 1.94 -27.72
N PRO A 562 0.14 2.76 -27.52
CA PRO A 562 0.78 3.43 -28.63
C PRO A 562 1.26 2.36 -29.63
N THR A 563 1.23 2.66 -30.92
CA THR A 563 1.76 1.75 -31.93
C THR A 563 3.25 1.50 -31.64
N CYS A 564 3.56 0.38 -31.01
CA CYS A 564 4.93 0.03 -30.66
C CYS A 564 5.66 -0.51 -31.90
N ILE A 565 6.87 -0.01 -32.15
CA ILE A 565 7.79 -0.65 -33.09
C ILE A 565 8.32 -1.92 -32.41
N LEU A 566 8.06 -3.08 -33.03
CA LEU A 566 8.59 -4.35 -32.55
C LEU A 566 10.11 -4.35 -32.71
N SER A 567 10.83 -4.41 -31.58
CA SER A 567 12.28 -4.62 -31.58
C SER A 567 12.61 -6.08 -31.34
N LEU A 568 13.66 -6.59 -32.00
CA LEU A 568 14.18 -7.93 -31.72
C LEU A 568 14.92 -7.88 -30.38
N GLY A 569 14.43 -8.65 -29.39
CA GLY A 569 15.17 -8.87 -28.15
C GLY A 569 16.55 -9.46 -28.45
N HIS A 570 17.55 -9.11 -27.64
CA HIS A 570 18.88 -9.70 -27.76
C HIS A 570 18.75 -11.22 -27.67
N LYS A 571 19.12 -11.93 -28.74
CA LYS A 571 19.20 -13.40 -28.72
C LYS A 571 20.06 -13.76 -27.53
N ARG A 572 19.50 -14.46 -26.53
CA ARG A 572 20.29 -15.01 -25.42
C ARG A 572 21.45 -15.74 -26.05
N LYS A 573 22.69 -15.29 -25.79
CA LYS A 573 23.88 -16.02 -26.22
C LYS A 573 23.67 -17.46 -25.73
N PRO A 574 23.72 -18.47 -26.61
CA PRO A 574 23.56 -19.84 -26.18
C PRO A 574 24.52 -20.07 -25.00
N PRO A 575 24.05 -20.66 -23.89
CA PRO A 575 24.88 -20.86 -22.72
C PRO A 575 26.16 -21.54 -23.19
N ILE A 576 27.30 -20.85 -23.04
CA ILE A 576 28.60 -21.36 -23.45
C ILE A 576 28.79 -22.66 -22.67
N ARG A 577 28.60 -23.79 -23.35
CA ARG A 577 28.92 -25.12 -22.84
C ARG A 577 30.44 -25.15 -22.68
N ARG A 578 30.94 -24.70 -21.52
CA ARG A 578 32.31 -25.02 -21.10
C ARG A 578 32.35 -26.53 -20.97
N GLY A 579 32.98 -27.18 -21.95
CA GLY A 579 33.20 -28.61 -21.93
C GLY A 579 33.93 -28.99 -20.65
N GLY A 580 33.24 -29.68 -19.76
CA GLY A 580 33.86 -30.41 -18.67
C GLY A 580 34.65 -31.58 -19.24
N ARG A 581 35.88 -31.31 -19.68
CA ARG A 581 36.95 -32.30 -19.74
C ARG A 581 37.61 -32.37 -18.37
N GLY A 582 37.82 -33.57 -17.86
CA GLY A 582 38.50 -33.85 -16.59
C GLY A 582 37.75 -34.93 -15.82
N ALA A 583 37.67 -36.16 -16.31
CA ALA A 583 38.76 -37.14 -16.23
C ALA A 583 39.36 -37.24 -14.82
N LYS A 584 38.96 -38.33 -14.14
CA LYS A 584 39.56 -38.94 -12.95
C LYS A 584 41.08 -38.76 -12.88
N VAL A 585 41.58 -38.27 -11.75
CA VAL A 585 42.82 -38.76 -11.12
C VAL A 585 42.65 -38.69 -9.59
N PRO A 586 42.75 -39.81 -8.86
CA PRO A 586 43.05 -39.82 -7.44
C PRO A 586 44.56 -40.03 -7.27
N ARG A 587 45.26 -39.06 -6.68
CA ARG A 587 46.63 -39.18 -6.14
C ARG A 587 46.90 -37.91 -5.35
N SER A 588 46.83 -38.01 -4.02
CA SER A 588 47.91 -38.38 -3.09
C SER A 588 48.53 -37.11 -2.52
N ALA A 589 48.56 -37.05 -1.19
CA ALA A 589 49.27 -36.05 -0.40
C ALA A 589 50.72 -35.93 -0.88
N ASP A 590 51.19 -34.71 -1.15
CA ASP A 590 52.35 -34.16 -0.46
C ASP A 590 52.56 -32.69 -0.86
N ASP A 591 53.16 -31.96 0.09
CA ASP A 591 54.03 -30.78 -0.01
C ASP A 591 54.01 -29.84 -1.23
N GLY A 592 54.13 -28.55 -0.89
CA GLY A 592 54.95 -27.65 -1.70
C GLY A 592 54.29 -26.33 -2.03
N LEU A 593 54.66 -25.31 -1.26
CA LEU A 593 54.70 -23.91 -1.65
C LEU A 593 55.09 -23.77 -3.12
N ASP A 594 54.19 -23.29 -3.99
CA ASP A 594 54.67 -22.42 -5.06
C ASP A 594 53.65 -21.43 -5.60
N ARG A 595 54.20 -20.25 -5.82
CA ARG A 595 53.58 -18.96 -6.03
C ARG A 595 53.56 -18.73 -7.54
N ALA A 596 52.40 -18.91 -8.19
CA ALA A 596 52.27 -18.63 -9.62
C ALA A 596 51.28 -17.47 -9.87
N SER A 597 51.86 -16.42 -10.44
CA SER A 597 51.29 -15.12 -10.75
C SER A 597 50.15 -15.16 -11.77
N ILE A 598 49.09 -14.38 -11.49
CA ILE A 598 48.06 -14.03 -12.47
C ILE A 598 48.65 -12.92 -13.36
N PRO A 599 48.69 -13.06 -14.69
CA PRO A 599 49.12 -11.96 -15.54
C PRO A 599 48.01 -10.91 -15.64
N ASP A 600 48.39 -9.65 -15.44
CA ASP A 600 47.55 -8.49 -15.72
C ASP A 600 47.19 -8.47 -17.21
N THR A 601 45.89 -8.59 -17.48
CA THR A 601 45.36 -8.33 -18.82
C THR A 601 45.01 -6.85 -18.91
N ILE A 602 46.01 -6.06 -19.35
CA ILE A 602 45.80 -4.78 -20.00
C ILE A 602 44.87 -5.01 -21.18
N ASN A 603 43.72 -4.34 -21.16
CA ASN A 603 42.80 -4.31 -22.28
C ASN A 603 42.66 -2.84 -22.67
N ASP A 604 43.57 -2.40 -23.53
CA ASP A 604 43.48 -1.14 -24.26
C ASP A 604 42.26 -1.22 -25.18
N TYR A 605 41.20 -0.50 -24.83
CA TYR A 605 40.19 -0.08 -25.79
C TYR A 605 40.65 1.25 -26.38
N MET A 606 41.09 1.20 -27.64
CA MET A 606 41.18 2.37 -28.50
C MET A 606 39.77 2.81 -28.93
N ASP A 607 39.65 4.14 -29.07
CA ASP A 607 38.52 5.00 -29.44
C ASP A 607 37.40 4.44 -30.34
#